data_AF-A0AAE3LPV3-F1
#
_entry.id   AF-A0AAE3LPV3-F1
#
_cell.length_a   1.000
_cell.length_b   1.000
_cell.length_c   1.000
_cell.angle_alpha   90.00
_cell.angle_beta   90.00
_cell.angle_gamma   90.00
#
_symmetry.space_group_name_H-M   'P 1'
#
loop_
_entity.id
_entity.type
_entity.pdbx_description
1 polymer ?
#
loop_
_entity_poly.entity_id
_entity_poly.type
_entity_poly.pdbx_seq_one_letter_code
_entity_poly.pdbx_strand_id
1 'polypeptide(L)'
;MQEYYYGGQYKGQTKVSFYVEDGVERIVIRWLSQNKHTKLSFVGPNGQSSIGFSTTKDSTLFEGGYLHRTTIDEPEAGKWSVQAKSPKEQYILNVTFQSPVNEHLMMNLEKEDNIQLSFSGNEHYVMQDNITATVAVEFLDVKNKIIKKLSITKSRDTNTLTIPNLGAGIYNVTINIKGETKNGQIYNRTILDSIYLGNQ
;
A
#
# COMPACT_ATOMS: atom_id res chain seq x y z
N MET A 1 -6.29 4.83 -10.07
CA MET A 1 -6.72 4.47 -8.71
C MET A 1 -5.48 4.14 -7.91
N GLN A 2 -5.26 4.77 -6.77
CA GLN A 2 -4.14 4.40 -5.88
C GLN A 2 -4.63 3.43 -4.81
N GLU A 3 -3.69 2.70 -4.23
CA GLU A 3 -3.97 1.59 -3.33
C GLU A 3 -3.13 1.67 -2.06
N TYR A 4 -3.56 0.98 -1.02
CA TYR A 4 -2.77 0.69 0.17
C TYR A 4 -2.75 -0.83 0.37
N TYR A 5 -1.56 -1.38 0.59
CA TYR A 5 -1.36 -2.80 0.85
C TYR A 5 -0.76 -3.03 2.23
N TYR A 6 -1.27 -4.05 2.92
CA TYR A 6 -0.66 -4.54 4.14
C TYR A 6 -0.86 -6.05 4.26
N GLY A 7 0.24 -6.79 4.33
CA GLY A 7 0.23 -8.24 4.47
C GLY A 7 0.72 -8.68 5.83
N GLY A 8 0.26 -9.84 6.30
CA GLY A 8 0.74 -10.38 7.56
C GLY A 8 0.19 -11.76 7.88
N GLN A 9 0.55 -12.23 9.07
CA GLN A 9 0.00 -13.44 9.67
C GLN A 9 -0.35 -13.18 11.13
N TYR A 10 -1.37 -13.86 11.63
CA TYR A 10 -1.78 -13.74 13.02
C TYR A 10 -2.37 -15.04 13.57
N LYS A 11 -2.46 -15.11 14.90
CA LYS A 11 -3.19 -16.14 15.64
C LYS A 11 -4.18 -15.43 16.56
N GLY A 12 -5.43 -15.86 16.57
CA GLY A 12 -6.49 -15.25 17.36
C GLY A 12 -7.06 -13.99 16.72
N GLN A 13 -6.37 -12.85 16.82
CA GLN A 13 -6.85 -11.58 16.26
C GLN A 13 -5.73 -10.67 15.75
N THR A 14 -6.07 -9.77 14.84
CA THR A 14 -5.19 -8.68 14.38
C THR A 14 -6.00 -7.42 14.11
N LYS A 15 -5.32 -6.27 14.13
CA LYS A 15 -5.87 -4.96 13.79
C LYS A 15 -4.89 -4.26 12.85
N VAL A 16 -5.36 -3.92 11.67
CA VAL A 16 -4.60 -3.15 10.67
C VAL A 16 -5.27 -1.81 10.50
N SER A 17 -4.49 -0.73 10.56
CA SER A 17 -5.01 0.64 10.39
C SER A 17 -4.50 1.26 9.11
N PHE A 18 -5.33 2.09 8.49
CA PHE A 18 -4.98 2.93 7.35
C PHE A 18 -5.66 4.29 7.48
N TYR A 19 -5.29 5.23 6.63
CA TYR A 19 -5.87 6.57 6.64
C TYR A 19 -6.69 6.81 5.38
N VAL A 20 -7.78 7.53 5.55
CA VAL A 20 -8.62 8.07 4.49
C VAL A 20 -8.52 9.58 4.59
N GLU A 21 -8.11 10.24 3.52
CA GLU A 21 -8.04 11.69 3.48
C GLU A 21 -9.37 12.36 3.13
N ASP A 22 -9.42 13.68 3.15
CA ASP A 22 -10.60 14.45 2.74
C ASP A 22 -10.91 14.32 1.24
N GLY A 23 -12.21 14.32 0.91
CA GLY A 23 -12.68 14.29 -0.48
C GLY A 23 -12.61 12.93 -1.17
N VAL A 24 -12.35 11.84 -0.43
CA VAL A 24 -12.42 10.48 -0.98
C VAL A 24 -13.87 10.15 -1.32
N GLU A 25 -14.12 9.83 -2.59
CA GLU A 25 -15.46 9.49 -3.09
C GLU A 25 -15.86 8.06 -2.71
N ARG A 26 -14.88 7.16 -2.69
CA ARG A 26 -15.11 5.74 -2.40
C ARG A 26 -13.83 5.05 -1.97
N ILE A 27 -13.97 4.12 -1.02
CA ILE A 27 -12.97 3.07 -0.78
C ILE A 27 -13.54 1.68 -1.03
N VAL A 28 -12.72 0.83 -1.63
CA VAL A 28 -12.99 -0.61 -1.76
C VAL A 28 -11.97 -1.35 -0.93
N ILE A 29 -12.46 -2.09 0.06
CA ILE A 29 -11.62 -2.84 1.00
C ILE A 29 -11.70 -4.31 0.62
N ARG A 30 -10.53 -4.92 0.49
CA ARG A 30 -10.35 -6.34 0.17
C ARG A 30 -9.46 -6.96 1.22
N TRP A 31 -9.97 -8.00 1.87
CA TRP A 31 -9.21 -8.88 2.75
C TRP A 31 -9.11 -10.24 2.08
N LEU A 32 -7.92 -10.57 1.61
CA LEU A 32 -7.63 -11.85 0.97
C LEU A 32 -6.95 -12.75 1.98
N SER A 33 -7.49 -13.95 2.19
CA SER A 33 -6.96 -14.87 3.19
C SER A 33 -7.33 -16.32 2.93
N GLN A 34 -6.84 -17.24 3.75
CA GLN A 34 -7.09 -18.69 3.59
C GLN A 34 -8.43 -19.16 4.19
N ASN A 35 -9.15 -18.30 4.91
CA ASN A 35 -10.30 -18.74 5.71
C ASN A 35 -11.61 -18.02 5.35
N LYS A 36 -12.60 -18.79 4.89
CA LYS A 36 -13.94 -18.31 4.54
C LYS A 36 -14.68 -17.63 5.68
N HIS A 37 -14.38 -18.01 6.92
CA HIS A 37 -15.16 -17.64 8.10
C HIS A 37 -14.43 -16.63 9.00
N THR A 38 -13.46 -15.90 8.44
CA THR A 38 -12.78 -14.82 9.15
C THR A 38 -13.78 -13.76 9.58
N LYS A 39 -13.83 -13.52 10.89
CA LYS A 39 -14.72 -12.50 11.45
C LYS A 39 -14.04 -11.15 11.25
N LEU A 40 -14.53 -10.41 10.27
CA LEU A 40 -14.06 -9.06 9.96
C LEU A 40 -14.99 -8.03 10.60
N SER A 41 -14.40 -7.04 11.24
CA SER A 41 -15.07 -5.80 11.59
C SER A 41 -14.24 -4.62 11.10
N PHE A 42 -14.95 -3.56 10.74
CA PHE A 42 -14.36 -2.32 10.28
C PHE A 42 -14.74 -1.22 11.25
N VAL A 43 -13.79 -0.37 11.62
CA VAL A 43 -13.99 0.73 12.58
C VAL A 43 -13.51 2.01 11.96
N GLY A 44 -14.42 2.97 11.81
CA GLY A 44 -14.12 4.31 11.32
C GLY A 44 -13.75 5.32 12.41
N PRO A 45 -13.42 6.55 12.01
CA PRO A 45 -12.98 7.62 12.91
C PRO A 45 -14.00 7.92 14.01
N ASN A 46 -15.29 7.94 13.67
CA ASN A 46 -16.40 8.13 14.60
C ASN A 46 -16.78 6.89 15.43
N GLY A 47 -16.04 5.78 15.32
CA GLY A 47 -16.32 4.53 16.01
C GLY A 47 -17.43 3.68 15.39
N GLN A 48 -17.98 4.07 14.24
CA GLN A 48 -18.98 3.27 13.52
C GLN A 48 -18.37 1.92 13.13
N SER A 49 -19.01 0.86 13.63
CA SER A 49 -18.50 -0.50 13.53
C SER A 49 -19.56 -1.44 12.98
N SER A 50 -19.67 -1.56 11.65
CA SER A 50 -20.15 -2.75 10.95
C SER A 50 -20.53 -2.43 9.52
N ILE A 51 -19.74 -2.94 8.58
CA ILE A 51 -20.14 -3.06 7.19
C ILE A 51 -19.98 -4.53 6.85
N GLY A 52 -21.01 -5.13 6.26
CA GLY A 52 -20.97 -6.52 5.84
C GLY A 52 -19.88 -6.74 4.78
N PHE A 53 -19.13 -7.83 4.91
CA PHE A 53 -18.22 -8.28 3.87
C PHE A 53 -18.92 -9.35 3.02
N SER A 54 -18.97 -9.11 1.72
CA SER A 54 -19.22 -10.18 0.76
C SER A 54 -18.00 -11.10 0.73
N THR A 55 -18.21 -12.42 0.68
CA THR A 55 -17.11 -13.40 0.66
C THR A 55 -17.22 -14.27 -0.58
N THR A 56 -16.18 -14.27 -1.40
CA THR A 56 -16.06 -15.14 -2.58
C THR A 56 -14.83 -16.01 -2.44
N LYS A 57 -14.87 -17.22 -3.00
CA LYS A 57 -13.65 -18.04 -3.13
C LYS A 57 -12.73 -17.33 -4.12
N ASP A 58 -11.45 -17.21 -3.78
CA ASP A 58 -10.45 -16.73 -4.71
C ASP A 58 -10.08 -17.84 -5.69
N SER A 59 -10.05 -17.49 -6.96
CA SER A 59 -9.65 -18.36 -8.08
C SER A 59 -8.36 -17.87 -8.73
N THR A 60 -7.66 -16.93 -8.08
CA THR A 60 -6.49 -16.23 -8.65
C THR A 60 -5.25 -16.33 -7.76
N LEU A 61 -4.93 -15.28 -7.01
CA LEU A 61 -3.65 -15.06 -6.32
C LEU A 61 -3.39 -16.05 -5.17
N PHE A 62 -4.45 -16.53 -4.52
CA PHE A 62 -4.40 -17.54 -3.48
C PHE A 62 -5.34 -18.66 -3.88
N GLU A 63 -4.80 -19.66 -4.58
CA GLU A 63 -5.58 -20.85 -4.94
C GLU A 63 -6.13 -21.51 -3.66
N GLY A 64 -7.47 -21.55 -3.55
CA GLY A 64 -8.17 -22.04 -2.36
C GLY A 64 -8.39 -20.99 -1.25
N GLY A 65 -7.96 -19.75 -1.46
CA GLY A 65 -8.23 -18.61 -0.59
C GLY A 65 -9.65 -18.06 -0.73
N TYR A 66 -9.93 -17.03 0.06
CA TYR A 66 -11.20 -16.32 0.12
C TYR A 66 -10.94 -14.82 0.08
N LEU A 67 -11.66 -14.15 -0.81
CA LEU A 67 -11.70 -12.71 -0.91
C LEU A 67 -12.93 -12.21 -0.17
N HIS A 68 -12.69 -11.48 0.92
CA HIS A 68 -13.71 -10.70 1.59
C HIS A 68 -13.66 -9.27 1.08
N ARG A 69 -14.78 -8.75 0.59
CA ARG A 69 -14.87 -7.41 0.02
C ARG A 69 -16.00 -6.60 0.63
N THR A 70 -15.71 -5.34 0.89
CA THR A 70 -16.72 -4.32 1.18
C THR A 70 -16.40 -3.00 0.45
N THR A 71 -17.40 -2.14 0.31
CA THR A 71 -17.27 -0.83 -0.35
C THR A 71 -17.93 0.22 0.54
N ILE A 72 -17.31 1.38 0.62
CA ILE A 72 -17.81 2.52 1.39
C ILE A 72 -17.76 3.73 0.48
N ASP A 73 -18.92 4.28 0.21
CA ASP A 73 -19.08 5.55 -0.50
C ASP A 73 -18.94 6.69 0.50
N GLU A 74 -18.30 7.78 0.07
CA GLU A 74 -18.07 9.00 0.85
C GLU A 74 -17.55 8.72 2.28
N PRO A 75 -16.47 7.93 2.44
CA PRO A 75 -15.94 7.60 3.75
C PRO A 75 -15.46 8.87 4.49
N GLU A 76 -15.73 8.92 5.80
CA GLU A 76 -15.20 9.96 6.67
C GLU A 76 -13.66 9.97 6.64
N ALA A 77 -13.07 11.18 6.57
CA ALA A 77 -11.64 11.36 6.69
C ALA A 77 -11.14 10.97 8.09
N GLY A 78 -9.98 10.31 8.13
CA GLY A 78 -9.31 9.96 9.38
C GLY A 78 -8.78 8.53 9.38
N LYS A 79 -8.55 8.02 10.59
CA LYS A 79 -7.96 6.70 10.80
C LYS A 79 -9.04 5.62 10.82
N TRP A 80 -8.96 4.71 9.87
CA TRP A 80 -9.78 3.53 9.81
C TRP A 80 -9.01 2.29 10.25
N SER A 81 -9.73 1.24 10.65
CA SER A 81 -9.09 -0.05 10.93
C SER A 81 -9.95 -1.26 10.60
N VAL A 82 -9.30 -2.28 10.04
CA VAL A 82 -9.87 -3.62 9.88
C VAL A 82 -9.39 -4.47 11.04
N GLN A 83 -10.33 -5.06 11.77
CA GLN A 83 -10.05 -6.08 12.77
C GLN A 83 -10.45 -7.43 12.21
N ALA A 84 -9.57 -8.40 12.31
CA ALA A 84 -9.81 -9.75 11.85
C ALA A 84 -9.59 -10.75 12.99
N LYS A 85 -10.48 -11.74 13.08
CA LYS A 85 -10.41 -12.81 14.08
C LYS A 85 -10.57 -14.18 13.44
N SER A 86 -9.58 -15.03 13.65
CA SER A 86 -9.53 -16.43 13.24
C SER A 86 -8.46 -17.19 14.06
N PRO A 87 -8.50 -18.54 14.15
CA PRO A 87 -7.52 -19.28 14.94
C PRO A 87 -6.06 -19.04 14.50
N LYS A 88 -5.81 -19.08 13.20
CA LYS A 88 -4.53 -18.76 12.54
C LYS A 88 -4.82 -18.39 11.10
N GLU A 89 -4.18 -17.35 10.58
CA GLU A 89 -4.40 -16.92 9.22
C GLU A 89 -3.26 -16.05 8.69
N GLN A 90 -3.02 -16.18 7.39
CA GLN A 90 -2.21 -15.26 6.60
C GLN A 90 -3.16 -14.45 5.72
N TYR A 91 -2.85 -13.18 5.53
CA TYR A 91 -3.74 -12.28 4.83
C TYR A 91 -2.98 -11.20 4.06
N ILE A 92 -3.69 -10.62 3.10
CA ILE A 92 -3.38 -9.35 2.46
C ILE A 92 -4.61 -8.45 2.59
N LEU A 93 -4.41 -7.28 3.18
CA LEU A 93 -5.33 -6.16 3.09
C LEU A 93 -4.95 -5.33 1.86
N ASN A 94 -5.93 -5.07 1.01
CA ASN A 94 -5.88 -4.08 -0.06
C ASN A 94 -7.01 -3.07 0.18
N VAL A 95 -6.67 -1.78 0.09
CA VAL A 95 -7.65 -0.69 0.08
C VAL A 95 -7.42 0.11 -1.18
N THR A 96 -8.41 0.13 -2.08
CA THR A 96 -8.39 0.98 -3.26
C THR A 96 -9.13 2.28 -2.96
N PHE A 97 -8.52 3.42 -3.32
CA PHE A 97 -9.09 4.75 -3.11
C PHE A 97 -9.51 5.38 -4.44
N GLN A 98 -10.75 5.84 -4.52
CA GLN A 98 -11.21 6.80 -5.52
C GLN A 98 -11.10 8.19 -4.87
N SER A 99 -10.01 8.90 -5.15
CA SER A 99 -9.57 10.09 -4.43
C SER A 99 -8.95 11.12 -5.36
N PRO A 100 -9.15 12.43 -5.12
CA PRO A 100 -8.42 13.51 -5.80
C PRO A 100 -6.90 13.43 -5.63
N VAL A 101 -6.39 12.92 -4.51
CA VAL A 101 -4.95 12.72 -4.29
C VAL A 101 -4.33 11.82 -5.37
N ASN A 102 -5.14 10.96 -6.01
CA ASN A 102 -4.68 10.09 -7.08
C ASN A 102 -4.05 10.83 -8.26
N GLU A 103 -4.53 12.03 -8.56
CA GLU A 103 -4.10 12.86 -9.69
C GLU A 103 -3.02 13.87 -9.29
N HIS A 104 -2.77 14.00 -7.98
CA HIS A 104 -1.94 15.05 -7.42
C HIS A 104 -0.73 14.52 -6.65
N LEU A 105 -0.47 13.22 -6.68
CA LEU A 105 0.74 12.60 -6.16
C LEU A 105 1.40 11.81 -7.31
N MET A 106 2.61 12.22 -7.67
CA MET A 106 3.40 11.62 -8.73
C MET A 106 4.70 11.06 -8.16
N MET A 107 5.12 9.93 -8.70
CA MET A 107 6.44 9.37 -8.49
C MET A 107 7.14 9.30 -9.84
N ASN A 108 8.32 9.91 -9.93
CA ASN A 108 9.18 9.77 -11.09
C ASN A 108 10.31 8.81 -10.76
N LEU A 109 10.70 8.04 -11.76
CA LEU A 109 11.78 7.07 -11.68
C LEU A 109 12.80 7.39 -12.77
N GLU A 110 14.05 7.58 -12.35
CA GLU A 110 15.17 7.80 -13.24
C GLU A 110 16.19 6.67 -13.09
N LYS A 111 16.69 6.19 -14.23
CA LYS A 111 17.64 5.08 -14.32
C LYS A 111 18.96 5.62 -14.84
N GLU A 112 19.87 5.92 -13.93
CA GLU A 112 21.26 6.26 -14.24
C GLU A 112 22.16 5.15 -13.71
N ASP A 113 23.27 5.51 -13.06
CA ASP A 113 24.14 4.59 -12.33
C ASP A 113 23.42 3.94 -11.14
N ASN A 114 22.44 4.63 -10.55
CA ASN A 114 21.52 4.14 -9.52
C ASN A 114 20.07 4.40 -9.96
N ILE A 115 19.11 3.77 -9.28
CA ILE A 115 17.68 4.09 -9.48
C ILE A 115 17.33 5.23 -8.53
N GLN A 116 16.96 6.38 -9.08
CA GLN A 116 16.49 7.53 -8.32
C GLN A 116 14.96 7.58 -8.36
N LEU A 117 14.34 7.66 -7.19
CA LEU A 117 12.91 7.87 -7.04
C LEU A 117 12.69 9.28 -6.52
N SER A 118 11.87 10.07 -7.22
CA SER A 118 11.43 11.39 -6.74
C SER A 118 9.92 11.41 -6.55
N PHE A 119 9.47 12.06 -5.48
CA PHE A 119 8.06 12.18 -5.14
C PHE A 119 7.67 13.65 -5.25
N SER A 120 6.63 13.92 -6.01
CA SER A 120 6.09 15.27 -6.18
C SER A 120 4.58 15.26 -6.01
N GLY A 121 4.05 16.38 -5.54
CA GLY A 121 2.64 16.56 -5.36
C GLY A 121 2.19 17.95 -5.75
N ASN A 122 0.93 18.09 -6.15
CA ASN A 122 0.35 19.41 -6.38
C ASN A 122 0.24 20.14 -5.04
N GLU A 123 0.96 21.25 -4.89
CA GLU A 123 1.00 22.04 -3.65
C GLU A 123 -0.36 22.63 -3.25
N HIS A 124 -1.38 22.61 -4.11
CA HIS A 124 -2.74 23.00 -3.76
C HIS A 124 -3.53 21.87 -3.10
N TYR A 125 -3.07 20.63 -3.21
CA TYR A 125 -3.77 19.44 -2.71
C TYR A 125 -3.00 18.72 -1.61
N VAL A 126 -1.68 18.62 -1.72
CA VAL A 126 -0.83 17.88 -0.77
C VAL A 126 0.29 18.75 -0.21
N MET A 127 0.67 18.50 1.04
CA MET A 127 1.84 19.10 1.68
C MET A 127 3.10 18.35 1.23
N GLN A 128 3.76 18.87 0.20
CA GLN A 128 4.97 18.28 -0.41
C GLN A 128 6.02 17.86 0.63
N ASP A 129 6.33 18.75 1.59
CA ASP A 129 7.36 18.52 2.61
C ASP A 129 6.98 17.45 3.65
N ASN A 130 5.70 17.07 3.71
CA ASN A 130 5.22 16.02 4.61
C ASN A 130 5.21 14.63 3.96
N ILE A 131 5.62 14.51 2.69
CA ILE A 131 5.69 13.23 1.99
C ILE A 131 6.90 12.43 2.47
N THR A 132 6.64 11.31 3.14
CA THR A 132 7.64 10.30 3.48
C THR A 132 7.40 9.01 2.71
N ALA A 133 8.48 8.24 2.51
CA ALA A 133 8.41 6.97 1.79
C ALA A 133 9.33 5.92 2.44
N THR A 134 8.84 4.69 2.56
CA THR A 134 9.66 3.53 2.87
C THR A 134 9.66 2.60 1.67
N VAL A 135 10.84 2.20 1.23
CA VAL A 135 11.07 1.43 0.01
C VAL A 135 11.71 0.10 0.37
N ALA A 136 10.99 -1.00 0.11
CA ALA A 136 11.53 -2.35 0.19
C ALA A 136 11.82 -2.84 -1.23
N VAL A 137 13.01 -3.40 -1.44
CA VAL A 137 13.44 -3.92 -2.74
C VAL A 137 13.82 -5.38 -2.60
N GLU A 138 13.25 -6.20 -3.47
CA GLU A 138 13.70 -7.57 -3.74
C GLU A 138 14.31 -7.60 -5.14
N PHE A 139 15.63 -7.76 -5.20
CA PHE A 139 16.39 -7.81 -6.44
C PHE A 139 16.64 -9.26 -6.84
N LEU A 140 16.31 -9.60 -8.08
CA LEU A 140 16.59 -10.87 -8.72
C LEU A 140 17.67 -10.68 -9.79
N ASP A 141 18.84 -11.23 -9.53
CA ASP A 141 19.86 -11.47 -10.55
C ASP A 141 19.42 -12.65 -11.41
N VAL A 142 18.91 -12.34 -12.61
CA VAL A 142 18.36 -13.35 -13.52
C VAL A 142 19.44 -14.31 -14.03
N LYS A 143 20.69 -13.84 -14.18
CA LYS A 143 21.79 -14.62 -14.74
C LYS A 143 22.29 -15.64 -13.71
N ASN A 144 22.52 -15.19 -12.49
CA ASN A 144 23.07 -16.02 -11.42
C ASN A 144 22.00 -16.68 -10.54
N LYS A 145 20.72 -16.33 -10.75
CA LYS A 145 19.56 -16.79 -9.97
C LYS A 145 19.69 -16.46 -8.47
N ILE A 146 20.25 -15.29 -8.16
CA ILE A 146 20.47 -14.81 -6.79
C ILE A 146 19.38 -13.79 -6.44
N ILE A 147 18.83 -13.89 -5.22
CA ILE A 147 17.91 -12.90 -4.68
C ILE A 147 18.61 -12.10 -3.57
N LYS A 148 18.55 -10.78 -3.66
CA LYS A 148 19.00 -9.85 -2.61
C LYS A 148 17.83 -9.03 -2.11
N LYS A 149 17.80 -8.71 -0.82
CA LYS A 149 16.76 -7.86 -0.22
C LYS A 149 17.40 -6.65 0.43
N LEU A 150 16.80 -5.49 0.24
CA LEU A 150 17.19 -4.26 0.94
C LEU A 150 15.96 -3.44 1.31
N SER A 151 16.11 -2.61 2.34
CA SER A 151 15.08 -1.69 2.80
C SER A 151 15.72 -0.32 2.99
N ILE A 152 15.11 0.71 2.40
CA ILE A 152 15.58 2.09 2.41
C ILE A 152 14.42 2.96 2.89
N THR A 153 14.71 3.93 3.74
CA THR A 153 13.69 4.87 4.21
C THR A 153 14.09 6.29 3.85
N LYS A 154 13.14 7.01 3.27
CA LYS A 154 13.21 8.44 2.99
C LYS A 154 12.69 9.21 4.22
N SER A 155 13.47 10.13 4.79
CA SER A 155 12.97 11.11 5.77
C SER A 155 12.28 12.28 5.06
N ARG A 156 11.73 13.24 5.82
CA ARG A 156 11.06 14.42 5.23
C ARG A 156 12.01 15.35 4.49
N ASP A 157 13.31 15.29 4.81
CA ASP A 157 14.27 16.34 4.45
C ASP A 157 14.80 16.24 3.01
N THR A 158 14.47 15.17 2.29
CA THR A 158 14.81 14.98 0.87
C THR A 158 13.54 14.82 0.06
N ASN A 159 13.54 15.12 -1.24
CA ASN A 159 12.44 14.73 -2.15
C ASN A 159 12.78 13.49 -2.98
N THR A 160 14.01 13.02 -2.87
CA THR A 160 14.55 11.89 -3.61
C THR A 160 14.94 10.75 -2.65
N LEU A 161 14.87 9.53 -3.18
CA LEU A 161 15.40 8.32 -2.56
C LEU A 161 16.20 7.56 -3.61
N THR A 162 17.41 7.14 -3.23
CA THR A 162 18.30 6.39 -4.12
C THR A 162 18.26 4.91 -3.74
N ILE A 163 17.90 4.06 -4.70
CA ILE A 163 18.11 2.61 -4.61
C ILE A 163 19.47 2.32 -5.25
N PRO A 164 20.41 1.69 -4.51
CA PRO A 164 21.72 1.38 -5.06
C PRO A 164 21.59 0.38 -6.20
N ASN A 165 22.41 0.54 -7.22
CA ASN A 165 22.50 -0.43 -8.30
C ASN A 165 23.17 -1.73 -7.82
N LEU A 166 22.41 -2.81 -7.88
CA LEU A 166 22.80 -4.16 -7.49
C LEU A 166 23.25 -5.01 -8.68
N GLY A 167 23.29 -4.43 -9.88
CA GLY A 167 23.58 -5.07 -11.15
C GLY A 167 22.36 -5.23 -12.05
N ALA A 168 22.57 -5.85 -13.22
CA ALA A 168 21.50 -6.20 -14.14
C ALA A 168 20.57 -7.26 -13.56
N GLY A 169 19.27 -7.07 -13.71
CA GLY A 169 18.26 -7.94 -13.12
C GLY A 169 16.91 -7.24 -12.97
N ILE A 170 16.06 -7.83 -12.13
CA ILE A 170 14.71 -7.32 -11.85
C ILE A 170 14.67 -6.81 -10.41
N TYR A 171 14.25 -5.56 -10.24
CA TYR A 171 14.04 -4.93 -8.94
C TYR A 171 12.54 -4.89 -8.69
N ASN A 172 12.05 -5.74 -7.78
CA ASN A 172 10.68 -5.67 -7.29
C ASN A 172 10.64 -4.69 -6.13
N VAL A 173 9.99 -3.56 -6.33
CA VAL A 173 10.00 -2.42 -5.41
C VAL A 173 8.61 -2.26 -4.81
N THR A 174 8.55 -2.21 -3.48
CA THR A 174 7.35 -1.85 -2.71
C THR A 174 7.60 -0.52 -2.02
N ILE A 175 6.84 0.50 -2.39
CA ILE A 175 7.00 1.86 -1.89
C ILE A 175 5.77 2.22 -1.06
N ASN A 176 5.94 2.36 0.24
CA ASN A 176 4.89 2.83 1.14
C ASN A 176 5.04 4.33 1.37
N ILE A 177 4.10 5.10 0.84
CA ILE A 177 4.05 6.55 0.95
C ILE A 177 3.11 6.93 2.10
N LYS A 178 3.54 7.91 2.89
CA LYS A 178 2.69 8.61 3.85
C LYS A 178 2.82 10.11 3.59
N GLY A 179 1.71 10.83 3.63
CA GLY A 179 1.72 12.27 3.48
C GLY A 179 0.52 12.91 4.15
N GLU A 180 0.33 14.19 3.87
CA GLU A 180 -0.73 15.03 4.43
C GLU A 180 -1.33 15.89 3.32
N THR A 181 -2.66 15.99 3.28
CA THR A 181 -3.36 16.94 2.39
C THR A 181 -3.15 18.36 2.90
N LYS A 182 -3.44 19.36 2.07
CA LYS A 182 -3.36 20.77 2.50
C LYS A 182 -4.31 21.10 3.67
N ASN A 183 -5.37 20.31 3.84
CA ASN A 183 -6.31 20.41 4.96
C ASN A 183 -5.85 19.66 6.22
N GLY A 184 -4.65 19.07 6.22
CA GLY A 184 -4.07 18.41 7.37
C GLY A 184 -4.44 16.93 7.54
N GLN A 185 -5.15 16.34 6.57
CA GLN A 185 -5.55 14.93 6.65
C GLN A 185 -4.44 14.01 6.15
N ILE A 186 -4.16 12.97 6.93
CA ILE A 186 -3.14 11.99 6.57
C ILE A 186 -3.67 11.09 5.44
N TYR A 187 -2.82 10.80 4.47
CA TYR A 187 -3.04 9.72 3.51
C TYR A 187 -1.88 8.72 3.54
N ASN A 188 -2.17 7.48 3.16
CA ASN A 188 -1.16 6.45 2.93
C ASN A 188 -1.44 5.68 1.63
N ARG A 189 -0.38 5.38 0.89
CA ARG A 189 -0.42 4.65 -0.38
C ARG A 189 0.71 3.65 -0.48
N THR A 190 0.51 2.63 -1.29
CA THR A 190 1.52 1.67 -1.66
C THR A 190 1.63 1.64 -3.18
N ILE A 191 2.85 1.80 -3.68
CA ILE A 191 3.17 1.58 -5.10
C ILE A 191 3.98 0.29 -5.18
N LEU A 192 3.57 -0.60 -6.08
CA LEU A 192 4.28 -1.83 -6.42
C LEU A 192 4.78 -1.68 -7.85
N ASP A 193 6.08 -1.83 -8.06
CA ASP A 193 6.68 -1.73 -9.39
C ASP A 193 7.77 -2.79 -9.58
N SER A 194 7.98 -3.21 -10.83
CA SER A 194 9.00 -4.17 -11.23
C SER A 194 9.89 -3.53 -12.29
N ILE A 195 11.10 -3.16 -11.90
CA ILE A 195 12.04 -2.43 -12.74
C ILE A 195 13.06 -3.42 -13.30
N TYR A 196 13.07 -3.58 -14.62
CA TYR A 196 14.14 -4.29 -15.30
C TYR A 196 15.30 -3.34 -15.61
N LEU A 197 16.52 -3.76 -15.23
CA LEU A 197 17.78 -3.17 -15.66
C LEU A 197 18.57 -4.22 -16.45
N GLY A 198 18.84 -3.95 -17.72
CA GLY A 198 19.66 -4.80 -18.58
C GLY A 198 21.15 -4.58 -18.37
N ASN A 199 21.97 -5.43 -19.00
CA ASN A 199 23.37 -5.08 -19.23
C ASN A 199 23.42 -3.95 -20.27
N GLN A 200 24.19 -2.88 -19.98
CA GLN A 200 24.58 -1.91 -21.01
C GLN A 200 25.56 -2.55 -21.99
#